data_AF-A0A383REN7-F1
#
_entry.id   AF-A0A383REN7-F1
#
_cell.length_a   1.000
_cell.length_b   1.000
_cell.length_c   1.000
_cell.angle_alpha   90.00
_cell.angle_beta   90.00
_cell.angle_gamma   90.00
#
_symmetry.space_group_name_H-M   'P 1'
#
loop_
_entity.id
_entity.type
_entity.pdbx_description
1 polymer ?
#
loop_
_entity_poly.entity_id
_entity_poly.type
_entity_poly.pdbx_seq_one_letter_code
_entity_poly.pdbx_strand_id
1 'polypeptide(L)'
;MKKISAIFLICVLVLVGCGGGQASKDEALALDYVNTYLNGTDKEAKKKFVEEKVHPEAMPLFAMGISLEIPEKNMYKNPKVIESTEYEKDGEKATIILLTGTVDGKDKEMIVLTMDGKIGFGFESDSKSESMKKSYDEMRSKFKTEPLK
;
A
#
# COMPACT_ATOMS: atom_id res chain seq x y z
N MET A 1 -3.61 -6.26 -62.93
CA MET A 1 -3.90 -7.08 -61.73
C MET A 1 -2.55 -7.50 -61.16
N LYS A 2 -2.05 -7.02 -60.01
CA LYS A 2 -2.58 -7.09 -58.65
C LYS A 2 -2.05 -5.90 -57.83
N LYS A 3 -2.75 -5.62 -56.73
CA LYS A 3 -2.81 -4.37 -55.98
C LYS A 3 -1.59 -4.14 -55.06
N ILE A 4 -1.33 -2.86 -54.82
CA ILE A 4 -0.49 -2.29 -53.76
C ILE A 4 -1.07 -2.69 -52.39
N SER A 5 -0.22 -3.00 -51.41
CA SER A 5 -0.32 -2.41 -50.06
C SER A 5 0.78 -2.94 -49.14
N ALA A 6 1.59 -2.00 -48.67
CA ALA A 6 2.34 -2.11 -47.43
C ALA A 6 1.39 -2.43 -46.26
N ILE A 7 1.87 -3.13 -45.24
CA ILE A 7 1.60 -2.86 -43.83
C ILE A 7 2.69 -3.57 -43.02
N PHE A 8 3.62 -2.76 -42.55
CA PHE A 8 4.43 -2.98 -41.36
C PHE A 8 3.45 -3.07 -40.20
N LEU A 9 3.18 -4.26 -39.66
CA LEU A 9 2.47 -4.39 -38.39
C LEU A 9 3.43 -5.01 -37.39
N ILE A 10 4.22 -4.14 -36.77
CA ILE A 10 4.83 -4.41 -35.48
C ILE A 10 3.66 -4.66 -34.53
N CYS A 11 3.40 -5.93 -34.20
CA CYS A 11 2.60 -6.26 -33.04
C CYS A 11 3.41 -5.91 -31.79
N VAL A 12 3.45 -4.62 -31.44
CA VAL A 12 3.64 -4.24 -30.04
C VAL A 12 2.36 -4.70 -29.36
N LEU A 13 2.40 -5.92 -28.82
CA LEU A 13 1.50 -6.33 -27.75
C LEU A 13 1.81 -5.43 -26.56
N VAL A 14 1.22 -4.22 -26.57
CA VAL A 14 0.94 -3.51 -25.34
C VAL A 14 -0.09 -4.39 -24.65
N LEU A 15 0.40 -5.31 -23.81
CA LEU A 15 -0.40 -5.91 -22.76
C LEU A 15 -0.82 -4.76 -21.86
N VAL A 16 -1.92 -4.09 -22.21
CA VAL A 16 -2.75 -3.38 -21.26
C VAL A 16 -3.33 -4.47 -20.36
N GLY A 17 -2.49 -4.92 -19.42
CA GLY A 17 -2.86 -5.91 -18.44
C GLY A 17 -3.99 -5.35 -17.60
N CYS A 18 -5.06 -6.13 -17.46
CA CYS A 18 -6.17 -5.85 -16.55
C CYS A 18 -5.63 -5.69 -15.11
N GLY A 19 -5.32 -4.46 -14.69
CA GLY A 19 -4.76 -4.14 -13.36
C GLY A 19 -5.71 -4.40 -12.17
N GLY A 20 -6.97 -4.79 -12.41
CA GLY A 20 -7.96 -4.96 -11.35
C GLY A 20 -7.72 -6.16 -10.42
N GLY A 21 -7.05 -7.22 -10.88
CA GLY A 21 -6.85 -8.43 -10.08
C GLY A 21 -5.76 -8.31 -9.01
N GLN A 22 -4.70 -7.56 -9.29
CA GLN A 22 -3.60 -7.35 -8.35
C GLN A 22 -3.93 -6.26 -7.33
N ALA A 23 -4.49 -5.13 -7.78
CA ALA A 23 -4.90 -4.04 -6.90
C ALA A 23 -5.83 -4.53 -5.78
N SER A 24 -6.85 -5.34 -6.11
CA SER A 24 -7.77 -5.89 -5.10
C SER A 24 -7.09 -6.79 -4.05
N LYS A 25 -6.03 -7.53 -4.43
CA LYS A 25 -5.26 -8.34 -3.48
C LYS A 25 -4.40 -7.47 -2.56
N ASP A 26 -3.77 -6.45 -3.13
CA ASP A 26 -2.93 -5.51 -2.39
C ASP A 26 -3.77 -4.65 -1.43
N GLU A 27 -4.99 -4.30 -1.82
CA GLU A 27 -5.99 -3.64 -0.97
C GLU A 27 -6.39 -4.51 0.24
N ALA A 28 -6.68 -5.80 0.01
CA ALA A 28 -6.96 -6.75 1.09
C ALA A 28 -5.74 -6.94 2.01
N LEU A 29 -4.54 -7.00 1.44
CA LEU A 29 -3.29 -7.10 2.18
C LEU A 29 -3.04 -5.85 3.04
N ALA A 30 -3.36 -4.66 2.55
CA ALA A 30 -3.22 -3.41 3.29
C ALA A 30 -4.18 -3.35 4.49
N LEU A 31 -5.40 -3.86 4.35
CA LEU A 31 -6.33 -4.00 5.47
C LEU A 31 -5.85 -5.04 6.49
N ASP A 32 -5.30 -6.17 6.04
CA ASP A 32 -4.71 -7.18 6.93
C ASP A 32 -3.50 -6.63 7.71
N TYR A 33 -2.64 -5.82 7.06
CA TYR A 33 -1.57 -5.09 7.73
C TYR A 33 -2.09 -4.24 8.90
N VAL A 34 -3.15 -3.45 8.67
CA VAL A 34 -3.73 -2.61 9.73
C VAL A 34 -4.32 -3.47 10.85
N ASN A 35 -5.10 -4.50 10.52
CA ASN A 35 -5.83 -5.28 11.51
C ASN A 35 -4.94 -6.25 12.29
N THR A 36 -4.06 -6.98 11.59
CA THR A 36 -3.24 -8.05 12.16
C THR A 36 -1.92 -7.51 12.71
N TYR A 37 -1.23 -6.64 11.99
CA TYR A 37 0.09 -6.17 12.40
C TYR A 37 0.06 -4.88 13.23
N LEU A 38 -0.63 -3.85 12.75
CA LEU A 38 -0.61 -2.53 13.40
C LEU A 38 -1.47 -2.51 14.67
N ASN A 39 -2.75 -2.88 14.54
CA ASN A 39 -3.70 -2.90 15.66
C ASN A 39 -3.65 -4.21 16.49
N GLY A 40 -3.03 -5.27 15.94
CA GLY A 40 -3.04 -6.59 16.55
C GLY A 40 -2.21 -6.66 17.83
N THR A 41 -2.70 -7.43 18.81
CA THR A 41 -2.03 -7.69 20.09
C THR A 41 -1.45 -9.11 20.20
N ASP A 42 -1.82 -10.00 19.27
CA ASP A 42 -1.29 -11.36 19.20
C ASP A 42 0.08 -11.36 18.50
N LYS A 43 1.14 -11.61 19.30
CA LYS A 43 2.53 -11.62 18.82
C LYS A 43 2.80 -12.73 17.80
N GLU A 44 2.17 -13.89 17.93
CA GLU A 44 2.36 -15.00 16.98
C GLU A 44 1.66 -14.69 15.66
N ALA A 45 0.48 -14.06 15.70
CA ALA A 45 -0.18 -13.56 14.49
C ALA A 45 0.67 -12.49 13.79
N LYS A 46 1.23 -11.54 14.54
CA LYS A 46 2.16 -10.53 14.01
C LYS A 46 3.40 -11.16 13.40
N LYS A 47 4.01 -12.14 14.07
CA LYS A 47 5.19 -12.85 13.56
C LYS A 47 4.91 -13.55 12.23
N LYS A 48 3.81 -14.31 12.14
CA LYS A 48 3.39 -14.96 10.88
C LYS A 48 3.12 -13.93 9.78
N PHE A 49 2.51 -12.80 10.13
CA PHE A 49 2.31 -11.72 9.18
C PHE A 49 3.66 -11.22 8.62
N VAL A 50 4.66 -10.99 9.47
CA VAL A 50 6.00 -10.58 8.99
C VAL A 50 6.63 -11.63 8.09
N GLU A 51 6.56 -12.91 8.46
CA GLU A 51 7.15 -14.02 7.70
C GLU A 51 6.50 -14.20 6.31
N GLU A 52 5.18 -14.06 6.22
CA GLU A 52 4.43 -14.39 5.01
C GLU A 52 4.08 -13.18 4.14
N LYS A 53 3.86 -12.02 4.76
CA LYS A 53 3.18 -10.88 4.13
C LYS A 53 4.05 -9.65 3.95
N VAL A 54 5.20 -9.57 4.64
CA VAL A 54 6.13 -8.44 4.52
C VAL A 54 7.20 -8.75 3.47
N HIS A 55 7.59 -7.72 2.71
CA HIS A 55 8.66 -7.80 1.72
C HIS A 55 9.99 -8.12 2.40
N PRO A 56 10.85 -9.01 1.86
CA PRO A 56 12.09 -9.44 2.54
C PRO A 56 12.97 -8.29 3.05
N GLU A 57 13.07 -7.20 2.29
CA GLU A 57 13.86 -6.03 2.66
C GLU A 57 13.27 -5.23 3.84
N ALA A 58 11.95 -5.29 4.03
CA ALA A 58 11.26 -4.64 5.13
C ALA A 58 11.14 -5.53 6.38
N MET A 59 11.33 -6.85 6.25
CA MET A 59 11.16 -7.80 7.36
C MET A 59 11.96 -7.45 8.61
N PRO A 60 13.25 -7.04 8.55
CA PRO A 60 13.99 -6.70 9.76
C PRO A 60 13.36 -5.55 10.56
N LEU A 61 12.86 -4.53 9.86
CA LEU A 61 12.21 -3.38 10.48
C LEU A 61 10.89 -3.78 11.15
N PHE A 62 10.11 -4.66 10.50
CA PHE A 62 8.87 -5.16 11.06
C PHE A 62 9.10 -6.14 12.23
N ALA A 63 10.15 -6.95 12.17
CA ALA A 63 10.49 -7.86 13.27
C ALA A 63 10.73 -7.09 14.59
N MET A 64 11.35 -5.90 14.51
CA MET A 64 11.54 -5.00 15.66
C MET A 64 10.22 -4.47 16.24
N GLY A 65 9.16 -4.38 15.42
CA GLY A 65 7.85 -3.86 15.80
C GLY A 65 6.86 -4.91 16.30
N ILE A 66 7.21 -6.21 16.31
CA ILE A 66 6.29 -7.29 16.72
C ILE A 66 5.81 -7.11 18.16
N SER A 67 6.70 -6.72 19.07
CA SER A 67 6.39 -6.52 20.49
C SER A 67 5.71 -5.20 20.81
N LEU A 68 5.63 -4.27 19.85
CA LEU A 68 4.98 -2.99 20.04
C LEU A 68 3.46 -3.16 19.99
N GLU A 69 2.80 -2.63 21.01
CA GLU A 69 1.35 -2.54 21.09
C GLU A 69 0.95 -1.07 20.99
N ILE A 70 0.05 -0.77 20.07
CA ILE A 70 -0.48 0.58 19.91
C ILE A 70 -1.62 0.75 20.92
N PRO A 71 -1.64 1.82 21.73
CA PRO A 71 -2.75 2.09 22.63
C PRO A 71 -4.08 2.10 21.88
N GLU A 72 -5.15 1.58 22.47
CA GLU A 72 -6.42 1.40 21.78
C GLU A 72 -6.95 2.69 21.11
N LYS A 73 -6.80 3.84 21.78
CA LYS A 73 -7.18 5.16 21.25
C LYS A 73 -6.44 5.56 19.98
N ASN A 74 -5.27 4.98 19.74
CA ASN A 74 -4.42 5.23 18.58
C ASN A 74 -4.60 4.17 17.47
N MET A 75 -5.41 3.14 17.70
CA MET A 75 -5.70 2.13 16.68
C MET A 75 -6.61 2.68 15.59
N TYR A 76 -6.40 2.24 14.35
CA TYR A 76 -7.29 2.55 13.24
C TYR A 76 -8.56 1.71 13.35
N LYS A 77 -9.66 2.30 13.79
CA LYS A 77 -10.96 1.62 13.86
C LYS A 77 -11.66 1.67 12.51
N ASN A 78 -12.35 0.58 12.14
CA ASN A 78 -13.10 0.44 10.89
C ASN A 78 -12.28 0.84 9.64
N PRO A 79 -11.07 0.29 9.44
CA PRO A 79 -10.24 0.68 8.31
C PRO A 79 -10.91 0.32 6.98
N LYS A 80 -10.80 1.20 6.00
CA LYS A 80 -11.37 1.05 4.65
C LYS A 80 -10.41 1.54 3.59
N VAL A 81 -10.38 0.85 2.47
CA VAL A 81 -9.71 1.31 1.25
C VAL A 81 -10.54 2.42 0.61
N ILE A 82 -9.85 3.48 0.21
CA ILE A 82 -10.43 4.62 -0.51
C ILE A 82 -10.05 4.54 -1.99
N GLU A 83 -8.75 4.36 -2.27
CA GLU A 83 -8.20 4.34 -3.63
C GLU A 83 -6.88 3.57 -3.63
N SER A 84 -6.55 2.91 -4.73
CA SER A 84 -5.24 2.32 -4.98
C SER A 84 -4.73 2.76 -6.34
N THR A 85 -3.42 2.89 -6.49
CA THR A 85 -2.78 3.20 -7.78
C THR A 85 -1.40 2.58 -7.86
N GLU A 86 -0.96 2.28 -9.08
CA GLU A 86 0.43 1.95 -9.36
C GLU A 86 1.33 3.14 -9.02
N TYR A 87 2.53 2.82 -8.54
CA TYR A 87 3.59 3.76 -8.17
C TYR A 87 4.93 3.20 -8.66
N GLU A 88 5.79 4.08 -9.16
CA GLU A 88 7.14 3.71 -9.57
C GLU A 88 8.12 4.74 -9.03
N LYS A 89 9.20 4.28 -8.40
CA LYS A 89 10.29 5.12 -7.91
C LYS A 89 11.60 4.39 -8.10
N ASP A 90 12.60 5.08 -8.64
CA ASP A 90 13.95 4.54 -8.86
C ASP A 90 13.98 3.21 -9.64
N GLY A 91 12.98 3.00 -10.52
CA GLY A 91 12.83 1.78 -11.33
C GLY A 91 12.11 0.63 -10.64
N GLU A 92 11.73 0.79 -9.37
CA GLU A 92 10.95 -0.19 -8.61
C GLU A 92 9.47 0.11 -8.72
N LYS A 93 8.68 -0.94 -8.98
CA LYS A 93 7.23 -0.87 -9.10
C LYS A 93 6.56 -1.28 -7.80
N ALA A 94 5.57 -0.51 -7.41
CA ALA A 94 4.78 -0.74 -6.22
C ALA A 94 3.30 -0.44 -6.51
N THR A 95 2.43 -0.87 -5.61
CA THR A 95 1.08 -0.33 -5.48
C THR A 95 1.04 0.53 -4.21
N ILE A 96 0.47 1.71 -4.28
CA ILE A 96 0.14 2.51 -3.09
C ILE A 96 -1.36 2.47 -2.86
N ILE A 97 -1.76 2.22 -1.63
CA ILE A 97 -3.15 2.03 -1.21
C ILE A 97 -3.46 3.10 -0.16
N LEU A 98 -4.39 4.00 -0.49
CA LEU A 98 -4.95 4.98 0.43
C LEU A 98 -6.04 4.31 1.25
N LEU A 99 -5.84 4.29 2.56
CA LEU A 99 -6.79 3.82 3.55
C LEU A 99 -7.27 4.99 4.41
N THR A 100 -8.48 4.85 4.95
CA THR A 100 -8.95 5.64 6.08
C THR A 100 -9.31 4.75 7.26
N GLY A 101 -9.28 5.30 8.46
CA GLY A 101 -9.88 4.72 9.66
C GLY A 101 -10.11 5.79 10.71
N THR A 102 -10.88 5.47 11.74
CA THR A 102 -11.13 6.41 12.85
C THR A 102 -10.12 6.18 13.96
N VAL A 103 -9.38 7.22 14.34
CA VAL A 103 -8.40 7.25 15.43
C VAL A 103 -8.79 8.36 16.40
N ASP A 104 -8.94 8.03 17.68
CA ASP A 104 -9.38 8.99 18.72
C ASP A 104 -10.65 9.80 18.33
N GLY A 105 -11.61 9.14 17.68
CA GLY A 105 -12.87 9.75 17.22
C GLY A 105 -12.74 10.64 15.97
N LYS A 106 -11.59 10.68 15.31
CA LYS A 106 -11.35 11.46 14.10
C LYS A 106 -10.94 10.56 12.94
N ASP A 107 -11.43 10.86 11.75
CA ASP A 107 -11.01 10.14 10.55
C ASP A 107 -9.56 10.51 10.21
N LYS A 108 -8.76 9.50 9.92
CA LYS A 108 -7.34 9.61 9.63
C LYS A 108 -7.01 8.80 8.39
N GLU A 109 -6.10 9.32 7.58
CA GLU A 109 -5.56 8.64 6.40
C GLU A 109 -4.27 7.89 6.73
N MET A 110 -4.05 6.78 6.02
CA MET A 110 -2.79 6.07 5.95
C MET A 110 -2.56 5.66 4.50
N ILE A 111 -1.31 5.68 4.05
CA ILE A 111 -0.91 5.07 2.78
C ILE A 111 -0.10 3.82 3.09
N VAL A 112 -0.50 2.69 2.51
CA VAL A 112 0.26 1.44 2.55
C VAL A 112 0.89 1.21 1.18
N LEU A 113 2.18 0.92 1.17
CA LEU A 113 2.94 0.58 -0.02
C LEU A 113 3.14 -0.94 -0.07
N THR A 114 2.81 -1.55 -1.20
CA THR A 114 3.07 -2.96 -1.49
C THR A 114 4.04 -3.11 -2.67
N MET A 115 4.95 -4.09 -2.57
CA MET A 115 5.92 -4.47 -3.61
C MET A 115 5.86 -5.99 -3.77
N ASP A 116 5.80 -6.48 -5.00
CA ASP A 116 5.70 -7.91 -5.31
C ASP A 116 4.57 -8.64 -4.53
N GLY A 117 3.44 -7.94 -4.32
CA GLY A 117 2.30 -8.47 -3.56
C GLY A 117 2.56 -8.66 -2.06
N LYS A 118 3.56 -7.95 -1.50
CA LYS A 118 3.92 -7.95 -0.08
C LYS A 118 3.96 -6.53 0.48
N ILE A 119 3.79 -6.38 1.78
CA ILE A 119 3.91 -5.09 2.48
C ILE A 119 5.34 -4.60 2.41
N GLY A 120 5.53 -3.43 1.82
CA GLY A 120 6.77 -2.66 1.94
C GLY A 120 6.75 -1.81 3.21
N PHE A 121 5.81 -0.86 3.30
CA PHE A 121 5.72 0.02 4.46
C PHE A 121 4.36 0.72 4.61
N GLY A 122 4.07 1.24 5.80
CA GLY A 122 2.91 2.09 6.09
C GLY A 122 3.32 3.52 6.44
N PHE A 123 2.61 4.50 5.92
CA PHE A 123 2.88 5.93 6.08
C PHE A 123 1.67 6.63 6.68
N GLU A 124 1.85 7.21 7.87
CA GLU A 124 0.81 7.96 8.56
C GLU A 124 0.82 9.44 8.15
N SER A 125 -0.38 10.01 7.98
CA SER A 125 -0.56 11.41 7.55
C SER A 125 -0.02 12.45 8.54
N ASP A 126 0.11 12.09 9.82
CA ASP A 126 0.55 12.95 10.93
C ASP A 126 1.91 12.53 11.50
N SER A 127 2.69 11.75 10.75
CA SER A 127 4.02 11.32 11.17
C SER A 127 4.88 12.51 11.63
N LYS A 128 5.47 12.38 12.82
CA LYS A 128 6.40 13.39 13.39
C LYS A 128 7.78 13.40 12.73
N SER A 129 8.12 12.35 11.99
CA SER A 129 9.35 12.30 11.20
C SER A 129 9.15 13.08 9.90
N GLU A 130 9.98 14.10 9.66
CA GLU A 130 9.93 14.94 8.45
C GLU A 130 10.09 14.12 7.17
N SER A 131 11.00 13.14 7.16
CA SER A 131 11.21 12.28 5.98
C SER A 131 9.97 11.44 5.69
N MET A 132 9.36 10.86 6.71
CA MET A 132 8.14 10.07 6.60
C MET A 132 6.94 10.93 6.16
N LYS A 133 6.82 12.15 6.69
CA LYS A 133 5.77 13.09 6.27
C LYS A 133 5.93 13.49 4.82
N LYS A 134 7.16 13.77 4.37
CA LYS A 134 7.46 14.08 2.97
C LYS A 134 7.12 12.90 2.05
N SER A 135 7.50 11.67 2.43
CA SER A 135 7.12 10.47 1.68
C SER A 135 5.61 10.30 1.60
N TYR A 136 4.90 10.49 2.70
CA TYR A 136 3.43 10.49 2.72
C TYR A 136 2.87 11.50 1.74
N ASP A 137 3.29 12.76 1.79
CA ASP A 137 2.77 13.83 0.93
C ASP A 137 3.05 13.57 -0.55
N GLU A 138 4.25 13.06 -0.86
CA GLU A 138 4.63 12.68 -2.22
C GLU A 138 3.70 11.60 -2.78
N MET A 139 3.46 10.52 -2.01
CA MET A 139 2.54 9.45 -2.43
C MET A 139 1.08 9.92 -2.43
N ARG A 140 0.67 10.73 -1.45
CA ARG A 140 -0.70 11.23 -1.32
C ARG A 140 -1.11 12.06 -2.54
N SER A 141 -0.16 12.76 -3.16
CA SER A 141 -0.36 13.55 -4.40
C SER A 141 -0.71 12.72 -5.63
N LYS A 142 -0.58 11.38 -5.57
CA LYS A 142 -0.87 10.48 -6.70
C LYS A 142 -2.33 10.05 -6.77
N PHE A 143 -3.06 10.15 -5.66
CA PHE A 143 -4.47 9.80 -5.60
C PHE A 143 -5.34 10.95 -6.11
N LYS A 144 -6.47 10.61 -6.72
CA LYS A 144 -7.45 11.59 -7.22
C LYS A 144 -8.45 12.00 -6.16
N THR A 145 -8.63 11.17 -5.13
CA THR A 145 -9.53 11.47 -4.02
C THR A 145 -9.01 12.64 -3.20
N GLU A 146 -9.91 13.58 -2.89
CA GLU A 146 -9.62 14.75 -2.06
C GLU A 146 -9.08 14.34 -0.67
N PRO A 147 -8.05 15.03 -0.14
CA PRO A 147 -7.57 14.81 1.23
C PRO A 147 -8.66 15.01 2.28
N LEU A 148 -8.61 14.20 3.33
CA LEU A 148 -9.36 14.50 4.56
C LEU A 148 -8.98 15.90 5.08
N LYS A 149 -9.99 16.66 5.53
CA LYS A 149 -9.85 18.03 6.03
C LYS A 149 -9.61 18.06 7.54
#